data_AF-A0AAW0K8T3-F1
#
_entry.id   AF-A0AAW0K8T3-F1
#
_cell.length_a   1.000
_cell.length_b   1.000
_cell.length_c   1.000
_cell.angle_alpha   90.00
_cell.angle_beta   90.00
_cell.angle_gamma   90.00
#
_symmetry.space_group_name_H-M   'P 1'
#
loop_
_entity.id
_entity.type
_entity.pdbx_description
1 polymer ?
#
loop_
_entity_poly.entity_id
_entity_poly.type
_entity_poly.pdbx_seq_one_letter_code
_entity_poly.pdbx_strand_id
1 'polypeptide(L)' 'VITEDRGLTLDKVQFEMLGTAKKVSVSLDDTIILQGGRDKKLIEERCAEFAIQLDELFANFFDQ' A
#
# COMPACT_ATOMS: atom_id res chain seq x y z
N VAL A 1 -4.12 6.44 -3.38
CA VAL A 1 -3.03 6.71 -4.35
C VAL A 1 -3.59 7.68 -5.36
N ILE A 2 -2.92 8.82 -5.56
CA ILE A 2 -3.32 9.79 -6.59
C ILE A 2 -2.93 9.19 -7.94
N THR A 3 -3.91 9.01 -8.82
CA THR A 3 -3.70 8.48 -10.16
C THR A 3 -4.71 9.11 -11.13
N GLU A 4 -4.22 9.50 -12.30
CA GLU A 4 -5.01 10.14 -13.35
C GLU A 4 -6.11 9.22 -13.88
N ASP A 5 -5.87 7.90 -13.90
CA ASP A 5 -6.85 6.88 -14.33
C ASP A 5 -8.11 6.86 -13.45
N ARG A 6 -8.00 7.36 -12.21
CA ARG A 6 -9.13 7.48 -11.27
C ARG A 6 -9.65 8.91 -11.15
N GLY A 7 -9.25 9.79 -12.08
CA GLY A 7 -9.67 11.19 -12.12
C GLY A 7 -9.11 12.05 -10.97
N LEU A 8 -8.08 11.58 -10.28
CA LEU A 8 -7.41 12.30 -9.20
C LEU A 8 -6.17 13.01 -9.75
N THR A 9 -6.15 14.34 -9.65
CA THR A 9 -5.06 15.19 -10.16
C THR A 9 -4.35 15.89 -8.99
N LEU A 10 -3.05 16.22 -9.15
CA LEU A 10 -2.25 16.80 -8.05
C LEU A 10 -2.79 18.14 -7.54
N ASP A 11 -3.46 18.93 -8.38
CA ASP A 11 -4.08 20.21 -8.03
C ASP A 11 -5.29 20.07 -7.09
N LYS A 12 -5.88 18.88 -6.99
CA LYS A 12 -7.09 18.61 -6.18
C LYS A 12 -6.78 17.82 -4.91
N VAL A 13 -5.51 17.59 -4.59
CA VAL A 13 -5.11 16.82 -3.42
C VAL A 13 -5.37 17.62 -2.14
N GLN A 14 -6.06 16.99 -1.18
CA GLN A 14 -6.25 17.54 0.16
C GLN A 14 -5.33 16.83 1.17
N PHE A 15 -5.05 17.47 2.31
CA PHE A 15 -4.13 16.93 3.32
C PHE A 15 -4.59 15.57 3.87
N GLU A 16 -5.90 15.33 3.93
CA GLU A 16 -6.52 14.09 4.39
C GLU A 16 -6.22 12.91 3.45
N MET A 17 -5.82 13.19 2.20
CA MET A 17 -5.43 12.18 1.22
C MET A 17 -3.98 11.72 1.38
N LEU A 18 -3.18 12.45 2.17
CA LEU A 18 -1.78 12.12 2.43
C LEU A 18 -1.67 11.12 3.58
N GLY A 19 -0.76 10.15 3.43
CA GLY A 19 -0.42 9.23 4.51
C GLY A 19 0.45 9.90 5.57
N THR A 20 0.43 9.37 6.79
CA THR A 20 1.29 9.80 7.89
C THR A 20 2.22 8.67 8.32
N ALA A 21 3.39 9.02 8.86
CA ALA A 21 4.32 8.08 9.45
C ALA A 21 5.13 8.79 10.54
N LYS A 22 5.58 8.06 11.55
CA LYS A 22 6.38 8.65 12.64
C LYS A 22 7.78 9.04 12.19
N LYS A 23 8.41 8.22 11.36
CA LYS A 23 9.76 8.50 10.84
C LYS A 23 9.89 7.97 9.41
N VAL A 24 10.45 8.80 8.55
CA VAL A 24 10.84 8.41 7.19
C VAL A 24 12.34 8.63 7.06
N SER A 25 13.06 7.62 6.59
CA SER A 25 14.50 7.69 6.31
C SER A 25 14.71 7.41 4.83
N VAL A 26 15.45 8.27 4.16
CA VAL A 26 15.73 8.16 2.72
C VAL A 26 17.24 8.06 2.54
N SER A 27 17.68 7.06 1.78
CA SER A 27 19.06 6.85 1.37
C SER A 27 19.13 6.71 -0.17
N LEU A 28 20.33 6.48 -0.71
CA LEU A 28 20.51 6.31 -2.15
C LEU A 28 19.74 5.08 -2.67
N ASP A 29 19.80 3.99 -1.93
CA ASP A 29 19.28 2.70 -2.35
C ASP A 29 17.89 2.42 -1.76
N ASP A 30 17.65 2.88 -0.52
CA ASP A 30 16.48 2.50 0.25
C ASP A 30 15.69 3.68 0.82
N THR A 31 14.37 3.49 0.89
CA THR A 31 13.46 4.35 1.66
C THR A 31 12.75 3.53 2.73
N ILE A 32 12.88 3.94 3.98
CA ILE A 32 12.31 3.26 5.15
C ILE A 32 11.22 4.12 5.77
N ILE A 33 10.01 3.58 5.87
CA ILE A 33 8.86 4.21 6.51
C ILE A 33 8.55 3.48 7.82
N LEU A 34 8.76 4.13 8.95
CA LEU A 34 8.61 3.57 10.29
C LEU A 34 7.34 4.08 10.96
N GLN A 35 6.53 3.14 11.47
CA GLN A 35 5.27 3.40 12.17
C GLN A 35 4.33 4.29 11.33
N GLY A 36 3.83 3.74 10.23
CA GLY A 36 2.77 4.38 9.43
C GLY A 36 1.51 4.61 10.27
N GLY A 37 0.81 5.72 10.03
CA GLY A 37 -0.32 6.17 10.86
C GLY A 37 -1.67 5.52 10.54
N ARG A 38 -1.68 4.37 9.85
CA ARG A 38 -2.91 3.60 9.57
C ARG A 38 -3.22 2.66 10.73
N ASP A 39 -4.50 2.34 10.88
CA ASP A 39 -4.97 1.33 11.84
C ASP A 39 -4.34 -0.04 11.52
N LYS A 40 -3.86 -0.73 12.57
CA LYS A 40 -3.27 -2.07 12.48
C LYS A 40 -4.23 -3.08 11.86
N LYS A 41 -5.54 -2.99 12.14
CA LYS A 41 -6.55 -3.90 11.58
C LYS A 41 -6.64 -3.79 10.07
N LEU A 42 -6.72 -2.56 9.55
CA LEU A 42 -6.73 -2.30 8.11
C LEU A 42 -5.45 -2.79 7.41
N ILE A 43 -4.31 -2.81 8.11
CA ILE A 43 -3.07 -3.38 7.55
C ILE A 43 -3.16 -4.91 7.51
N GLU A 44 -3.64 -5.54 8.60
CA GLU A 44 -3.80 -6.99 8.69
C GLU A 44 -4.80 -7.54 7.66
N GLU A 45 -5.94 -6.87 7.45
CA GLU A 45 -6.93 -7.21 6.42
C GLU A 45 -6.30 -7.20 5.02
N ARG A 46 -5.48 -6.18 4.71
CA ARG A 46 -4.79 -6.09 3.41
C ARG A 46 -3.72 -7.17 3.24
N CYS A 47 -3.02 -7.55 4.31
CA CYS A 47 -2.09 -8.67 4.28
C CYS A 47 -2.82 -9.99 4.03
N ALA A 48 -4.00 -10.19 4.63
CA ALA A 48 -4.82 -11.38 4.40
C ALA A 48 -5.33 -11.46 2.96
N GLU A 49 -5.79 -10.35 2.38
CA GLU A 49 -6.16 -10.27 0.96
C GLU A 49 -5.01 -10.71 0.05
N PHE A 50 -3.77 -10.29 0.33
CA PHE A 50 -2.61 -10.70 -0.46
C PHE A 50 -2.25 -12.18 -0.27
N ALA A 51 -2.38 -12.72 0.94
CA ALA A 51 -2.15 -14.14 1.18
C ALA A 51 -3.10 -15.01 0.34
N ILE A 52 -4.39 -14.66 0.31
CA ILE A 52 -5.39 -15.36 -0.51
C ILE A 52 -5.03 -15.27 -2.00
N GLN A 53 -4.68 -14.07 -2.49
CA GLN A 53 -4.31 -13.89 -3.90
C GLN A 53 -3.06 -14.70 -4.30
N LEU A 54 -2.10 -14.83 -3.38
CA LEU A 54 -0.93 -15.69 -3.57
C LEU A 54 -1.32 -17.16 -3.67
N ASP A 55 -2.14 -17.65 -2.75
CA ASP A 55 -2.61 -19.05 -2.74
C ASP A 55 -3.38 -19.38 -4.03
N GLU A 56 -4.27 -18.48 -4.47
CA GLU A 56 -4.99 -18.61 -5.73
C GLU A 56 -4.04 -18.65 -6.94
N LEU A 57 -3.02 -17.77 -6.97
CA LEU A 57 -2.03 -17.75 -8.05
C LEU A 57 -1.23 -19.05 -8.09
N PHE A 58 -0.79 -19.55 -6.93
CA PHE A 58 -0.04 -20.81 -6.85
C PHE A 58 -0.91 -22.00 -7.28
N ALA A 59 -2.15 -22.10 -6.81
CA ALA A 59 -3.06 -23.16 -7.21
C ALA A 59 -3.27 -23.15 -8.74
N ASN A 60 -3.58 -21.98 -9.32
CA ASN A 60 -3.77 -21.82 -10.76
C ASN A 60 -2.50 -22.13 -11.59
N PHE A 61 -1.31 -21.90 -11.02
CA PHE A 61 -0.05 -22.19 -11.69
C PHE A 61 0.28 -23.69 -11.70
N PHE A 62 -0.08 -24.43 -10.64
CA PHE A 62 0.19 -25.87 -10.52
C PHE A 62 -0.93 -26.77 -11.06
N ASP A 63 -2.13 -26.23 -11.30
CA ASP A 63 -3.26 -26.93 -11.95
C ASP A 63 -3.20 -26.89 -13.51
N GLN A 64 -2.16 -26.25 -14.10
CA GLN A 64 -1.81 -26.37 -15.53
C GLN A 64 -0.77 -27.46 -15.78
#